data_AF-A0A7S3I152-F1
#
_entry.id   AF-A0A7S3I152-F1
#
_cell.length_a   1.000
_cell.length_b   1.000
_cell.length_c   1.000
_cell.angle_alpha   90.00
_cell.angle_beta   90.00
_cell.angle_gamma   90.00
#
_symmetry.space_group_name_H-M   'P 1'
#
loop_
_entity.id
_entity.type
_entity.pdbx_description
1 polymer ?
#
loop_
_entity_poly.entity_id
_entity_poly.type
_entity_poly.pdbx_seq_one_letter_code
_entity_poly.pdbx_strand_id
1 'polypeptide(L)'
;EETKQEGMMQTSLSKASVLKAMRPSYFLQTKEGAYQGMIKHNLLQNTRASVGSSLAFTDLALQTSKLQKYATQTGKSVLEYYNLITPRDYEDPVQEKLTLFTPFLSQFKPQKNLLLQGVNSNANEFIVLNRHKMVVGDYMALLNMIKPDVIVSPIEQVTNKCGKRKVGRAIRNAHRTYADMRQAAQLQNSKLLYPVLYEQADDFFAQLDADLRGTLDGVMLFNGLENLSLAARFDSVSNLRQSLGDNAIIGTHVNATPLIAAVLSLAGIDFFQTDYPLELALDGK
;
A
#
# COMPACT_ATOMS: atom_id res chain seq x y z
N GLU A 1 3.92 -51.92 7.62
CA GLU A 1 4.76 -51.12 6.69
C GLU A 1 3.93 -50.89 5.43
N GLU A 2 4.11 -49.76 4.76
CA GLU A 2 3.21 -49.15 3.74
C GLU A 2 2.09 -48.24 4.29
N THR A 3 2.51 -47.23 5.04
CA THR A 3 1.77 -45.96 5.13
C THR A 3 1.90 -45.23 3.80
N LYS A 4 0.80 -45.16 3.04
CA LYS A 4 0.66 -44.24 1.90
C LYS A 4 0.85 -42.81 2.38
N GLN A 5 2.04 -42.27 2.15
CA GLN A 5 2.31 -40.84 2.08
C GLN A 5 1.58 -40.30 0.85
N GLU A 6 0.30 -39.96 1.00
CA GLU A 6 -0.32 -38.97 0.13
C GLU A 6 0.30 -37.62 0.48
N GLY A 7 1.30 -37.24 -0.33
CA GLY A 7 1.90 -35.93 -0.30
C GLY A 7 0.83 -34.87 -0.52
N MET A 8 0.43 -34.20 0.57
CA MET A 8 -0.11 -32.86 0.51
C MET A 8 0.96 -31.93 -0.08
N MET A 9 1.07 -31.90 -1.41
CA MET A 9 1.56 -30.71 -2.09
C MET A 9 0.49 -29.64 -1.90
N GLN A 10 0.58 -28.90 -0.79
CA GLN A 10 0.03 -27.55 -0.73
C GLN A 10 0.80 -26.74 -1.77
N THR A 11 0.27 -26.64 -2.98
CA THR A 11 0.68 -25.60 -3.93
C THR A 11 0.34 -24.26 -3.30
N SER A 12 1.27 -23.67 -2.57
CA SER A 12 1.18 -22.28 -2.13
C SER A 12 1.03 -21.43 -3.39
N LEU A 13 -0.16 -20.88 -3.61
CA LEU A 13 -0.37 -19.88 -4.65
C LEU A 13 0.67 -18.77 -4.45
N SER A 14 1.33 -18.33 -5.52
CA SER A 14 2.21 -17.17 -5.41
C SER A 14 1.39 -15.98 -4.88
N LYS A 15 1.97 -15.10 -4.06
CA LYS A 15 1.25 -13.91 -3.51
C LYS A 15 0.60 -13.04 -4.59
N ALA A 16 1.21 -13.01 -5.79
CA ALA A 16 0.63 -12.38 -6.98
C ALA A 16 -0.62 -13.11 -7.49
N SER A 17 -0.62 -14.44 -7.45
CA SER A 17 -1.79 -15.27 -7.74
C SER A 17 -2.90 -15.05 -6.70
N VAL A 18 -2.56 -14.86 -5.43
CA VAL A 18 -3.52 -14.52 -4.35
C VAL A 18 -4.14 -13.15 -4.60
N LEU A 19 -3.33 -12.12 -4.89
CA LEU A 19 -3.83 -10.77 -5.26
C LEU A 19 -4.63 -10.75 -6.56
N LYS A 20 -4.41 -11.70 -7.47
CA LYS A 20 -5.20 -11.87 -8.69
C LYS A 20 -6.51 -12.62 -8.43
N ALA A 21 -6.48 -13.65 -7.62
CA ALA A 21 -7.64 -14.47 -7.28
C ALA A 21 -8.68 -13.71 -6.45
N MET A 22 -8.27 -12.69 -5.69
CA MET A 22 -9.17 -11.95 -4.80
C MET A 22 -9.75 -10.65 -5.41
N ARG A 23 -9.52 -10.37 -6.70
CA ARG A 23 -9.93 -9.09 -7.35
C ARG A 23 -11.44 -9.02 -7.58
N PRO A 24 -12.10 -7.89 -7.27
CA PRO A 24 -11.59 -6.72 -6.56
C PRO A 24 -11.51 -6.94 -5.03
N SER A 25 -10.46 -6.39 -4.43
CA SER A 25 -10.09 -6.62 -3.03
C SER A 25 -10.04 -5.33 -2.21
N TYR A 26 -9.97 -5.42 -0.88
CA TYR A 26 -9.60 -4.27 -0.06
C TYR A 26 -8.60 -4.59 1.04
N PHE A 27 -7.68 -3.64 1.27
CA PHE A 27 -6.84 -3.56 2.46
C PHE A 27 -7.46 -2.61 3.45
N LEU A 28 -7.71 -3.09 4.66
CA LEU A 28 -8.20 -2.25 5.75
C LEU A 28 -7.07 -1.42 6.30
N GLN A 29 -7.25 -0.11 6.33
CA GLN A 29 -6.25 0.76 6.93
C GLN A 29 -6.23 0.61 8.45
N THR A 30 -5.03 0.42 8.98
CA THR A 30 -4.78 0.31 10.42
C THR A 30 -4.02 1.53 10.90
N LYS A 31 -4.32 1.96 12.14
CA LYS A 31 -3.56 3.01 12.82
C LYS A 31 -2.52 2.32 13.68
N GLU A 32 -1.24 2.56 13.39
CA GLU A 32 -0.14 1.86 14.06
C GLU A 32 -0.37 0.33 14.06
N GLY A 33 -0.87 -0.24 12.97
CA GLY A 33 -1.11 -1.69 12.89
C GLY A 33 -2.29 -2.26 13.70
N ALA A 34 -3.03 -1.44 14.44
CA ALA A 34 -4.29 -1.86 15.05
C ALA A 34 -5.50 -1.32 14.25
N TYR A 35 -6.56 -2.12 14.15
CA TYR A 35 -7.84 -1.60 13.67
C TYR A 35 -8.51 -0.82 14.80
N GLN A 36 -8.79 0.46 14.56
CA GLN A 36 -9.28 1.34 15.61
C GLN A 36 -10.67 0.87 16.09
N GLY A 37 -10.78 0.59 17.39
CA GLY A 37 -12.04 0.14 18.00
C GLY A 37 -12.34 -1.36 17.87
N MET A 38 -11.46 -2.16 17.25
CA MET A 38 -11.64 -3.63 17.17
C MET A 38 -10.43 -4.37 17.73
N ILE A 39 -10.71 -5.34 18.60
CA ILE A 39 -9.71 -6.33 19.02
C ILE A 39 -9.51 -7.38 17.92
N LYS A 40 -8.31 -7.97 17.85
CA LYS A 40 -7.93 -8.96 16.83
C LYS A 40 -8.93 -10.11 16.68
N HIS A 41 -9.50 -10.60 17.78
CA HIS A 41 -10.53 -11.64 17.75
C HIS A 41 -11.77 -11.25 16.91
N ASN A 42 -12.29 -10.03 17.14
CA ASN A 42 -13.43 -9.51 16.37
C ASN A 42 -13.07 -9.26 14.92
N LEU A 43 -11.81 -8.88 14.65
CA LEU A 43 -11.34 -8.64 13.30
C LEU A 43 -11.25 -9.97 12.52
N LEU A 44 -10.75 -11.05 13.12
CA LEU A 44 -10.70 -12.40 12.51
C LEU A 44 -12.10 -12.94 12.17
N GLN A 45 -13.10 -12.68 13.01
CA GLN A 45 -14.48 -13.11 12.75
C GLN A 45 -15.18 -12.31 11.65
N ASN A 46 -14.89 -11.01 11.54
CA ASN A 46 -15.63 -10.10 10.66
C ASN A 46 -14.92 -9.79 9.32
N THR A 47 -13.65 -10.13 9.15
CA THR A 47 -12.87 -9.70 7.97
C THR A 47 -12.64 -10.79 6.91
N ARG A 48 -13.54 -11.77 6.81
CA ARG A 48 -13.48 -12.80 5.75
C ARG A 48 -13.30 -12.20 4.34
N ALA A 49 -13.90 -11.05 4.07
CA ALA A 49 -13.85 -10.36 2.77
C ALA A 49 -12.64 -9.43 2.54
N SER A 50 -11.85 -9.07 3.56
CA SER A 50 -10.65 -8.23 3.32
C SER A 50 -9.54 -9.07 2.69
N VAL A 51 -8.65 -8.44 1.93
CA VAL A 51 -7.42 -9.12 1.48
C VAL A 51 -6.29 -8.96 2.47
N GLY A 52 -6.37 -7.96 3.34
CA GLY A 52 -5.27 -7.67 4.23
C GLY A 52 -5.43 -6.44 5.09
N SER A 53 -4.34 -6.12 5.78
CA SER A 53 -4.17 -4.90 6.56
C SER A 53 -3.18 -3.95 5.87
N SER A 54 -3.46 -2.66 5.94
CA SER A 54 -2.56 -1.61 5.44
C SER A 54 -1.90 -0.87 6.61
N LEU A 55 -0.57 -0.81 6.57
CA LEU A 55 0.31 -0.11 7.50
C LEU A 55 0.83 1.18 6.85
N ALA A 56 0.50 2.31 7.47
CA ALA A 56 1.03 3.59 7.03
C ALA A 56 2.40 3.88 7.65
N PHE A 57 3.41 4.16 6.83
CA PHE A 57 4.75 4.53 7.27
C PHE A 57 4.72 5.71 8.24
N THR A 58 3.88 6.71 7.97
CA THR A 58 3.75 7.91 8.78
C THR A 58 3.33 7.63 10.23
N ASP A 59 2.58 6.56 10.49
CA ASP A 59 2.20 6.19 11.86
C ASP A 59 3.32 5.41 12.58
N LEU A 60 4.23 4.80 11.81
CA LEU A 60 5.29 3.92 12.32
C LEU A 60 6.67 4.62 12.39
N ALA A 61 6.85 5.69 11.63
CA ALA A 61 8.08 6.45 11.45
C ALA A 61 8.78 6.82 12.77
N LEU A 62 8.01 7.18 13.81
CA LEU A 62 8.55 7.56 15.12
C LEU A 62 8.84 6.38 16.04
N GLN A 63 8.41 5.18 15.68
CA GLN A 63 8.51 3.99 16.52
C GLN A 63 9.68 3.07 16.14
N THR A 64 10.43 3.38 15.08
CA THR A 64 11.48 2.50 14.53
C THR A 64 12.43 1.95 15.60
N SER A 65 12.97 2.81 16.48
CA SER A 65 13.89 2.38 17.55
C SER A 65 13.23 1.48 18.59
N LYS A 66 11.96 1.74 18.92
CA LYS A 66 11.16 0.92 19.83
C LYS A 66 10.88 -0.45 19.21
N LEU A 67 10.55 -0.51 17.92
CA LEU A 67 10.29 -1.74 17.19
C LEU A 67 11.53 -2.61 17.03
N GLN A 68 12.68 -1.98 16.74
CA GLN A 68 13.97 -2.66 16.71
C GLN A 68 14.28 -3.29 18.06
N LYS A 69 14.12 -2.52 19.15
CA LYS A 69 14.33 -3.04 20.50
C LYS A 69 13.39 -4.20 20.83
N TYR A 70 12.11 -4.11 20.47
CA TYR A 70 11.15 -5.19 20.66
C TYR A 70 11.56 -6.47 19.92
N ALA A 71 11.88 -6.36 18.63
CA ALA A 71 12.27 -7.51 17.81
C ALA A 71 13.53 -8.21 18.37
N THR A 72 14.54 -7.43 18.76
CA THR A 72 15.77 -7.97 19.36
C THR A 72 15.54 -8.60 20.74
N GLN A 73 14.71 -7.99 21.59
CA GLN A 73 14.49 -8.49 22.95
C GLN A 73 13.57 -9.70 23.03
N THR A 74 12.59 -9.81 22.13
CA THR A 74 11.55 -10.85 22.19
C THR A 74 11.72 -11.94 21.14
N GLY A 75 12.51 -11.70 20.09
CA GLY A 75 12.61 -12.58 18.91
C GLY A 75 11.32 -12.62 18.08
N LYS A 76 10.30 -11.83 18.42
CA LYS A 76 9.00 -11.78 17.75
C LYS A 76 9.01 -10.80 16.57
N SER A 77 8.09 -11.02 15.64
CA SER A 77 7.93 -10.11 14.49
C SER A 77 7.36 -8.75 14.90
N VAL A 78 7.67 -7.70 14.13
CA VAL A 78 7.06 -6.37 14.33
C VAL A 78 5.54 -6.40 14.06
N LEU A 79 5.07 -7.30 13.21
CA LEU A 79 3.64 -7.52 12.98
C LEU A 79 2.93 -8.00 14.27
N GLU A 80 3.57 -8.86 15.06
CA GLU A 80 3.06 -9.30 16.36
C GLU A 80 3.01 -8.17 17.40
N TYR A 81 4.00 -7.25 17.39
CA TYR A 81 3.98 -6.08 18.28
C TYR A 81 2.70 -5.25 18.09
N TYR A 82 2.27 -5.09 16.83
CA TYR A 82 1.07 -4.35 16.49
C TYR A 82 -0.21 -5.15 16.58
N ASN A 83 -0.12 -6.42 16.98
CA ASN A 83 -1.23 -7.35 17.01
C ASN A 83 -1.97 -7.41 15.66
N LEU A 84 -1.20 -7.26 14.57
CA LEU A 84 -1.76 -7.40 13.23
C LEU A 84 -2.23 -8.84 13.03
N ILE A 85 -3.26 -8.96 12.23
CA ILE A 85 -3.63 -10.25 11.68
C ILE A 85 -2.55 -10.63 10.66
N THR A 86 -1.91 -11.75 10.95
CA THR A 86 -0.95 -12.43 10.09
C THR A 86 -1.60 -13.68 9.49
N PRO A 87 -1.02 -14.25 8.42
CA PRO A 87 -1.49 -15.52 7.87
C PRO A 87 -1.63 -16.65 8.89
N ARG A 88 -0.79 -16.64 9.93
CA ARG A 88 -0.77 -17.66 10.99
C ARG A 88 -1.96 -17.58 11.95
N ASP A 89 -2.71 -16.49 11.92
CA ASP A 89 -3.85 -16.27 12.82
C ASP A 89 -5.16 -16.88 12.30
N TYR A 90 -5.16 -17.41 11.06
CA TYR A 90 -6.31 -18.10 10.48
C TYR A 90 -6.11 -19.61 10.55
N GLU A 91 -7.21 -20.31 10.89
CA GLU A 91 -7.26 -21.78 10.89
C GLU A 91 -7.25 -22.37 9.46
N ASP A 92 -7.58 -21.56 8.44
CA ASP A 92 -7.61 -21.95 7.04
C ASP A 92 -6.40 -21.38 6.27
N PRO A 93 -5.45 -22.22 5.81
CA PRO A 93 -4.28 -21.78 5.04
C PRO A 93 -4.63 -21.18 3.67
N VAL A 94 -5.87 -21.32 3.19
CA VAL A 94 -6.34 -20.69 1.93
C VAL A 94 -6.63 -19.19 2.12
N GLN A 95 -6.77 -18.71 3.36
CA GLN A 95 -7.07 -17.31 3.69
C GLN A 95 -5.84 -16.49 4.09
N GLU A 96 -4.71 -16.67 3.39
CA GLU A 96 -3.51 -15.88 3.63
C GLU A 96 -3.80 -14.38 3.42
N LYS A 97 -3.97 -13.64 4.52
CA LYS A 97 -4.14 -12.17 4.49
C LYS A 97 -2.79 -11.51 4.26
N LEU A 98 -2.81 -10.52 3.38
CA LEU A 98 -1.63 -9.78 2.96
C LEU A 98 -1.41 -8.54 3.82
N THR A 99 -0.18 -8.06 3.86
CA THR A 99 0.19 -6.79 4.47
C THR A 99 0.59 -5.81 3.38
N LEU A 100 -0.10 -4.68 3.32
CA LEU A 100 0.27 -3.52 2.51
C LEU A 100 1.05 -2.54 3.39
N PHE A 101 2.22 -2.09 2.92
CA PHE A 101 2.97 -0.99 3.54
C PHE A 101 2.99 0.21 2.60
N THR A 102 2.50 1.34 3.09
CA THR A 102 2.18 2.49 2.25
C THR A 102 2.67 3.81 2.86
N PRO A 103 3.14 4.77 2.05
CA PRO A 103 3.47 6.11 2.52
C PRO A 103 2.21 6.96 2.81
N PHE A 104 1.03 6.49 2.39
CA PHE A 104 -0.21 7.25 2.49
C PHE A 104 -0.87 7.08 3.86
N LEU A 105 -1.26 8.21 4.45
CA LEU A 105 -1.95 8.30 5.73
C LEU A 105 -3.37 7.78 5.65
N SER A 106 -3.98 7.52 6.81
CA SER A 106 -5.42 7.35 6.88
C SER A 106 -6.09 8.70 6.68
N GLN A 107 -7.23 8.71 6.01
CA GLN A 107 -7.95 9.94 5.67
C GLN A 107 -8.50 10.65 6.93
N PHE A 108 -8.49 9.97 8.08
CA PHE A 108 -8.97 10.48 9.37
C PHE A 108 -8.17 11.61 10.01
N LYS A 109 -6.96 11.93 9.54
CA LYS A 109 -6.20 13.01 10.17
C LYS A 109 -6.35 14.28 9.33
N PRO A 110 -6.81 15.42 9.91
CA PRO A 110 -6.90 16.67 9.18
C PRO A 110 -5.53 17.04 8.59
N GLN A 111 -5.57 17.41 7.31
CA GLN A 111 -4.45 17.58 6.36
C GLN A 111 -3.30 18.53 6.80
N LYS A 112 -3.38 19.17 7.97
CA LYS A 112 -2.41 20.19 8.37
C LYS A 112 -1.13 19.68 9.02
N ASN A 113 -1.10 18.46 9.57
CA ASN A 113 -0.01 18.04 10.47
C ASN A 113 0.78 16.80 10.04
N LEU A 114 0.39 16.14 8.96
CA LEU A 114 0.92 14.81 8.62
C LEU A 114 1.02 14.74 7.12
N LEU A 115 2.11 15.26 6.57
CA LEU A 115 2.34 15.22 5.14
C LEU A 115 3.78 14.73 4.95
N LEU A 116 3.99 13.83 3.98
CA LEU A 116 5.33 13.59 3.44
C LEU A 116 5.72 14.81 2.62
N GLN A 117 6.50 15.72 3.18
CA GLN A 117 6.87 16.98 2.51
C GLN A 117 8.33 17.00 2.10
N GLY A 118 8.59 17.71 0.99
CA GLY A 118 9.92 18.22 0.65
C GLY A 118 10.94 17.11 0.43
N VAL A 119 10.73 16.29 -0.61
CA VAL A 119 11.77 15.34 -1.00
C VAL A 119 12.93 16.10 -1.61
N ASN A 120 13.99 16.28 -0.82
CA ASN A 120 15.18 16.96 -1.26
C ASN A 120 15.90 16.06 -2.26
N SER A 121 16.07 16.57 -3.48
CA SER A 121 16.63 15.86 -4.63
C SER A 121 18.07 15.39 -4.43
N ASN A 122 18.77 15.82 -3.38
CA ASN A 122 20.16 15.41 -3.15
C ASN A 122 20.29 14.25 -2.17
N ALA A 123 19.31 14.02 -1.28
CA ALA A 123 19.49 13.14 -0.12
C ALA A 123 18.38 12.09 0.08
N ASN A 124 17.36 12.03 -0.80
CA ASN A 124 16.26 11.06 -0.66
C ASN A 124 15.59 11.15 0.73
N GLU A 125 15.42 12.39 1.20
CA GLU A 125 14.87 12.70 2.51
C GLU A 125 13.38 13.00 2.40
N PHE A 126 12.57 12.60 3.38
CA PHE A 126 11.17 12.96 3.50
C PHE A 126 10.95 13.62 4.86
N ILE A 127 10.15 14.68 4.92
CA ILE A 127 9.65 15.18 6.19
C ILE A 127 8.38 14.43 6.51
N VAL A 128 8.36 13.74 7.66
CA VAL A 128 7.18 13.06 8.21
C VAL A 128 6.61 13.91 9.34
N LEU A 129 5.28 13.98 9.43
CA LEU A 129 4.55 14.72 10.48
C LEU A 129 4.94 16.20 10.59
N ASN A 130 5.37 16.82 9.48
CA ASN A 130 5.86 18.20 9.40
C ASN A 130 6.98 18.54 10.40
N ARG A 131 7.68 17.53 10.94
CA ARG A 131 8.63 17.70 12.05
C ARG A 131 9.85 16.82 11.94
N HIS A 132 9.72 15.62 11.39
CA HIS A 132 10.77 14.61 11.43
C HIS A 132 11.34 14.38 10.05
N LYS A 133 12.60 14.75 9.88
CA LYS A 133 13.36 14.45 8.68
C LYS A 133 13.77 12.98 8.72
N MET A 134 13.36 12.24 7.71
CA MET A 134 13.69 10.82 7.52
C MET A 134 14.33 10.63 6.16
N VAL A 135 15.06 9.54 5.95
CA VAL A 135 15.61 9.14 4.65
C VAL A 135 14.92 7.88 4.13
N VAL A 136 15.04 7.59 2.83
CA VAL A 136 14.63 6.29 2.25
C VAL A 136 15.20 5.12 3.06
N GLY A 137 16.41 5.26 3.61
CA GLY A 137 17.02 4.26 4.50
C GLY A 137 16.16 3.91 5.72
N ASP A 138 15.47 4.87 6.33
CA ASP A 138 14.59 4.61 7.47
C ASP A 138 13.33 3.86 7.05
N TYR A 139 12.79 4.19 5.87
CA TYR A 139 11.67 3.46 5.26
C TYR A 139 12.08 2.01 4.97
N MET A 140 13.25 1.79 4.39
CA MET A 140 13.82 0.47 4.12
C MET A 140 14.10 -0.33 5.41
N ALA A 141 14.55 0.33 6.48
CA ALA A 141 14.75 -0.31 7.77
C ALA A 141 13.43 -0.87 8.34
N LEU A 142 12.33 -0.11 8.23
CA LEU A 142 11.00 -0.60 8.61
C LEU A 142 10.54 -1.75 7.71
N LEU A 143 10.74 -1.66 6.40
CA LEU A 143 10.42 -2.74 5.46
C LEU A 143 11.14 -4.04 5.80
N ASN A 144 12.41 -3.98 6.16
CA ASN A 144 13.19 -5.17 6.52
C ASN A 144 12.68 -5.84 7.82
N MET A 145 12.11 -5.05 8.73
CA MET A 145 11.53 -5.56 9.97
C MET A 145 10.10 -6.09 9.78
N ILE A 146 9.29 -5.43 8.95
CA ILE A 146 7.87 -5.74 8.73
C ILE A 146 7.72 -6.88 7.71
N LYS A 147 8.56 -6.89 6.66
CA LYS A 147 8.50 -7.80 5.50
C LYS A 147 7.10 -7.87 4.87
N PRO A 148 6.52 -6.72 4.47
CA PRO A 148 5.17 -6.68 3.92
C PRO A 148 5.08 -7.38 2.57
N ASP A 149 3.88 -7.83 2.20
CA ASP A 149 3.62 -8.50 0.92
C ASP A 149 3.55 -7.53 -0.25
N VAL A 150 2.98 -6.35 0.00
CA VAL A 150 2.82 -5.27 -0.96
C VAL A 150 3.41 -3.99 -0.37
N ILE A 151 4.17 -3.26 -1.18
CA ILE A 151 4.86 -2.04 -0.79
C ILE A 151 4.52 -0.96 -1.80
N VAL A 152 4.30 0.26 -1.34
CA VAL A 152 4.21 1.43 -2.22
C VAL A 152 5.45 2.27 -2.00
N SER A 153 6.23 2.59 -3.04
CA SER A 153 7.42 3.41 -2.82
C SER A 153 7.02 4.82 -2.32
N PRO A 154 7.81 5.45 -1.42
CA PRO A 154 7.53 6.79 -0.93
C PRO A 154 7.42 7.85 -2.03
N ILE A 155 6.59 8.86 -1.78
CA ILE A 155 6.44 10.05 -2.64
C ILE A 155 6.14 11.29 -1.80
N GLU A 156 6.59 12.46 -2.29
CA GLU A 156 6.15 13.75 -1.74
C GLU A 156 4.63 13.91 -1.94
N GLN A 157 3.94 14.35 -0.90
CA GLN A 157 2.51 14.59 -1.01
C GLN A 157 2.22 15.79 -1.92
N VAL A 158 1.55 15.46 -3.01
CA VAL A 158 1.05 16.39 -4.01
C VAL A 158 -0.44 16.16 -4.24
N THR A 159 -1.10 17.25 -4.60
CA THR A 159 -2.50 17.30 -5.02
C THR A 159 -2.57 18.03 -6.34
N ASN A 160 -3.70 17.92 -7.03
CA ASN A 160 -3.95 18.67 -8.26
C ASN A 160 -3.94 20.19 -8.09
N LYS A 161 -4.12 20.70 -6.86
CA LYS A 161 -4.00 22.13 -6.52
C LYS A 161 -2.55 22.60 -6.41
N CYS A 162 -1.57 21.70 -6.42
CA CYS A 162 -0.16 22.06 -6.37
C CYS A 162 0.32 22.64 -7.71
N GLY A 163 1.21 23.64 -7.67
CA GLY A 163 1.79 24.20 -8.89
C GLY A 163 2.70 23.20 -9.63
N LYS A 164 2.81 23.36 -10.96
CA LYS A 164 3.58 22.48 -11.87
C LYS A 164 5.00 22.15 -11.38
N ARG A 165 5.71 23.12 -10.79
CA ARG A 165 7.06 22.91 -10.24
C ARG A 165 7.10 21.87 -9.12
N LYS A 166 6.11 21.89 -8.23
CA LYS A 166 6.02 20.95 -7.10
C LYS A 166 5.64 19.56 -7.60
N VAL A 167 4.68 19.47 -8.52
CA VAL A 167 4.29 18.20 -9.15
C VAL A 167 5.46 17.56 -9.89
N GLY A 168 6.17 18.32 -10.74
CA GLY A 168 7.34 17.82 -11.46
C GLY A 168 8.47 17.35 -10.56
N ARG A 169 8.67 17.99 -9.39
CA ARG A 169 9.62 17.50 -8.38
C ARG A 169 9.16 16.18 -7.75
N ALA A 170 7.88 16.07 -7.38
CA ALA A 170 7.33 14.85 -6.81
C ALA A 170 7.46 13.66 -7.77
N ILE A 171 7.23 13.86 -9.08
CA ILE A 171 7.42 12.83 -10.11
C ILE A 171 8.87 12.32 -10.13
N ARG A 172 9.86 13.23 -10.24
CA ARG A 172 11.28 12.85 -10.25
C ARG A 172 11.69 12.10 -8.99
N ASN A 173 11.17 12.52 -7.84
CA ASN A 173 11.47 11.90 -6.56
C ASN A 173 10.81 10.52 -6.42
N ALA A 174 9.59 10.35 -6.93
CA ALA A 174 8.92 9.05 -6.99
C ALA A 174 9.71 8.07 -7.86
N HIS A 175 10.14 8.51 -9.04
CA HIS A 175 10.95 7.72 -9.97
C HIS A 175 12.25 7.26 -9.31
N ARG A 176 13.05 8.20 -8.77
CA ARG A 176 14.32 7.88 -8.10
C ARG A 176 14.11 6.91 -6.93
N THR A 177 13.14 7.18 -6.07
CA THR A 177 12.89 6.34 -4.89
C THR A 177 12.48 4.92 -5.30
N TYR A 178 11.61 4.78 -6.30
CA TYR A 178 11.21 3.48 -6.81
C TYR A 178 12.39 2.71 -7.41
N ALA A 179 13.22 3.37 -8.23
CA ALA A 179 14.39 2.76 -8.84
C ALA A 179 15.42 2.29 -7.78
N ASP A 180 15.70 3.13 -6.79
CA ASP A 180 16.61 2.82 -5.68
C ASP A 180 16.08 1.62 -4.87
N MET A 181 14.78 1.59 -4.58
CA MET A 181 14.15 0.48 -3.84
C MET A 181 14.13 -0.82 -4.65
N ARG A 182 13.90 -0.76 -5.96
CA ARG A 182 13.81 -1.95 -6.82
C ARG A 182 15.11 -2.76 -6.84
N GLN A 183 16.24 -2.08 -6.69
CA GLN A 183 17.57 -2.72 -6.63
C GLN A 183 17.85 -3.35 -5.26
N ALA A 184 17.05 -3.08 -4.24
CA ALA A 184 17.27 -3.62 -2.91
C ALA A 184 16.84 -5.09 -2.82
N ALA A 185 17.81 -5.99 -2.60
CA ALA A 185 17.59 -7.44 -2.48
C ALA A 185 16.56 -7.82 -1.40
N GLN A 186 16.34 -6.97 -0.40
CA GLN A 186 15.38 -7.17 0.69
C GLN A 186 13.92 -7.21 0.21
N LEU A 187 13.64 -6.74 -1.01
CA LEU A 187 12.27 -6.66 -1.56
C LEU A 187 11.90 -7.83 -2.49
N GLN A 188 12.78 -8.84 -2.65
CA GLN A 188 12.58 -9.93 -3.62
C GLN A 188 11.29 -10.73 -3.42
N ASN A 189 10.74 -10.76 -2.21
CA ASN A 189 9.51 -11.49 -1.87
C ASN A 189 8.26 -10.60 -1.77
N SER A 190 8.38 -9.32 -2.11
CA SER A 190 7.32 -8.32 -1.99
C SER A 190 6.98 -7.73 -3.36
N LYS A 191 5.74 -7.27 -3.54
CA LYS A 191 5.33 -6.51 -4.73
C LYS A 191 5.55 -5.03 -4.49
N LEU A 192 6.39 -4.39 -5.32
CA LEU A 192 6.68 -2.96 -5.21
C LEU A 192 5.82 -2.17 -6.21
N LEU A 193 4.93 -1.34 -5.70
CA LEU A 193 4.02 -0.51 -6.49
C LEU A 193 4.58 0.90 -6.64
N TYR A 194 4.51 1.42 -7.87
CA TYR A 194 4.88 2.79 -8.18
C TYR A 194 3.73 3.76 -7.84
N PRO A 195 3.95 4.80 -7.03
CA PRO A 195 2.92 5.77 -6.69
C PRO A 195 2.65 6.71 -7.87
N VAL A 196 1.38 6.89 -8.23
CA VAL A 196 0.96 7.75 -9.33
C VAL A 196 -0.12 8.71 -8.87
N LEU A 197 0.13 10.02 -9.04
CA LEU A 197 -0.92 11.03 -8.86
C LEU A 197 -1.84 10.94 -10.08
N TYR A 198 -3.08 10.53 -9.85
CA TYR A 198 -3.92 10.05 -10.93
C TYR A 198 -4.21 11.10 -12.02
N GLU A 199 -4.51 12.36 -11.66
CA GLU A 199 -4.76 13.44 -12.63
C GLU A 199 -3.52 13.82 -13.47
N GLN A 200 -2.34 13.31 -13.10
CA GLN A 200 -1.09 13.50 -13.83
C GLN A 200 -0.43 12.16 -14.19
N ALA A 201 -1.22 11.09 -14.33
CA ALA A 201 -0.71 9.76 -14.65
C ALA A 201 0.22 9.77 -15.88
N ASP A 202 -0.18 10.47 -16.95
CA ASP A 202 0.63 10.60 -18.17
C ASP A 202 1.99 11.26 -17.90
N ASP A 203 2.05 12.29 -17.06
CA ASP A 203 3.31 12.95 -16.69
C ASP A 203 4.23 12.03 -15.88
N PHE A 204 3.65 11.17 -15.03
CA PHE A 204 4.38 10.15 -14.28
C PHE A 204 4.96 9.08 -15.21
N PHE A 205 4.15 8.58 -16.15
CA PHE A 205 4.59 7.54 -17.10
C PHE A 205 5.52 8.07 -18.18
N ALA A 206 5.42 9.34 -18.58
CA ALA A 206 6.33 9.96 -19.53
C ALA A 206 7.76 10.10 -18.98
N GLN A 207 7.92 10.16 -17.66
CA GLN A 207 9.23 10.21 -16.98
C GLN A 207 9.73 8.83 -16.51
N LEU A 208 8.94 7.77 -16.71
CA LEU A 208 9.41 6.41 -16.47
C LEU A 208 10.17 5.92 -17.70
N ASP A 209 11.46 5.64 -17.53
CA ASP A 209 12.24 4.96 -18.56
C ASP A 209 11.54 3.66 -19.00
N ALA A 210 11.60 3.36 -20.29
CA ALA A 210 10.89 2.22 -20.88
C ALA A 210 11.24 0.89 -20.17
N ASP A 211 12.50 0.74 -19.76
CA ASP A 211 13.00 -0.42 -19.02
C ASP A 211 12.36 -0.55 -17.63
N LEU A 212 12.15 0.57 -16.93
CA LEU A 212 11.48 0.57 -15.62
C LEU A 212 9.98 0.29 -15.79
N ARG A 213 9.34 0.84 -16.82
CA ARG A 213 7.92 0.62 -17.12
C ARG A 213 7.63 -0.85 -17.41
N GLY A 214 8.49 -1.53 -18.15
CA GLY A 214 8.36 -2.96 -18.45
C GLY A 214 8.56 -3.90 -17.26
N THR A 215 9.07 -3.39 -16.12
CA THR A 215 9.41 -4.18 -14.93
C THR A 215 8.59 -3.82 -13.70
N LEU A 216 7.56 -2.98 -13.86
CA LEU A 216 6.62 -2.63 -12.80
C LEU A 216 5.85 -3.86 -12.32
N ASP A 217 5.86 -4.10 -11.00
CA ASP A 217 4.89 -5.04 -10.41
C ASP A 217 3.47 -4.45 -10.43
N GLY A 218 3.37 -3.11 -10.44
CA GLY A 218 2.10 -2.41 -10.46
C GLY A 218 2.22 -0.94 -10.05
N VAL A 219 1.06 -0.29 -9.89
CA VAL A 219 0.93 1.11 -9.48
C VAL A 219 -0.05 1.26 -8.34
N MET A 220 0.15 2.31 -7.53
CA MET A 220 -0.79 2.75 -6.52
C MET A 220 -1.25 4.16 -6.86
N LEU A 221 -2.52 4.29 -7.25
CA LEU A 221 -3.15 5.57 -7.54
C LEU A 221 -3.45 6.30 -6.24
N PHE A 222 -3.12 7.59 -6.15
CA PHE A 222 -3.47 8.42 -5.01
C PHE A 222 -3.96 9.80 -5.45
N ASN A 223 -4.94 10.35 -4.71
CA ASN A 223 -5.58 11.66 -4.94
C ASN A 223 -6.18 11.87 -6.35
N GLY A 224 -7.04 12.88 -6.51
CA GLY A 224 -7.49 13.38 -7.81
C GLY A 224 -8.65 12.60 -8.44
N LEU A 225 -8.85 11.33 -8.09
CA LEU A 225 -10.04 10.58 -8.50
C LEU A 225 -11.32 11.22 -7.96
N GLU A 226 -11.30 11.81 -6.76
CA GLU A 226 -12.47 12.42 -6.12
C GLU A 226 -13.11 13.57 -6.92
N ASN A 227 -12.37 14.25 -7.79
CA ASN A 227 -12.87 15.41 -8.55
C ASN A 227 -13.51 15.04 -9.90
N LEU A 228 -13.39 13.78 -10.32
CA LEU A 228 -13.93 13.31 -11.59
C LEU A 228 -15.36 12.76 -11.44
N SER A 229 -16.13 12.86 -12.52
CA SER A 229 -17.37 12.11 -12.68
C SER A 229 -17.11 10.60 -12.70
N LEU A 230 -18.11 9.78 -12.37
CA LEU A 230 -17.95 8.32 -12.38
C LEU A 230 -17.52 7.78 -13.76
N ALA A 231 -18.06 8.33 -14.85
CA ALA A 231 -17.68 7.96 -16.21
C ALA A 231 -16.20 8.29 -16.49
N ALA A 232 -15.77 9.50 -16.15
CA ALA A 232 -14.37 9.91 -16.34
C ALA A 232 -13.40 9.07 -15.49
N ARG A 233 -13.78 8.67 -14.28
CA ARG A 233 -13.00 7.72 -13.46
C ARG A 233 -12.86 6.37 -14.14
N PHE A 234 -13.96 5.84 -14.70
CA PHE A 234 -13.97 4.56 -15.39
C PHE A 234 -13.06 4.58 -16.61
N ASP A 235 -13.21 5.57 -17.49
CA ASP A 235 -12.46 5.65 -18.75
C ASP A 235 -10.96 5.74 -18.50
N SER A 236 -10.55 6.63 -17.59
CA SER A 236 -9.13 6.82 -17.28
C SER A 236 -8.49 5.60 -16.64
N VAL A 237 -9.17 4.90 -15.71
CA VAL A 237 -8.62 3.66 -15.13
C VAL A 237 -8.57 2.54 -16.16
N SER A 238 -9.58 2.45 -17.04
CA SER A 238 -9.59 1.48 -18.13
C SER A 238 -8.43 1.72 -19.10
N ASN A 239 -8.17 2.97 -19.48
CA ASN A 239 -7.04 3.35 -20.33
C ASN A 239 -5.70 3.04 -19.65
N LEU A 240 -5.58 3.32 -18.36
CA LEU A 240 -4.39 2.98 -17.58
C LEU A 240 -4.14 1.46 -17.58
N ARG A 241 -5.17 0.66 -17.29
CA ARG A 241 -5.14 -0.80 -17.32
C ARG A 241 -4.67 -1.31 -18.69
N GLN A 242 -5.23 -0.78 -19.77
CA GLN A 242 -4.79 -1.14 -21.13
C GLN A 242 -3.31 -0.82 -21.35
N SER A 243 -2.80 0.31 -20.86
CA SER A 243 -1.39 0.69 -21.05
C SER A 243 -0.40 -0.11 -20.19
N LEU A 244 -0.82 -0.60 -19.02
CA LEU A 244 0.01 -1.38 -18.10
C LEU A 244 -0.11 -2.89 -18.35
N GLY A 245 -1.19 -3.33 -18.99
CA GLY A 245 -1.54 -4.72 -19.20
C GLY A 245 -2.16 -5.41 -17.99
N ASP A 246 -2.68 -6.61 -18.21
CA ASP A 246 -3.43 -7.39 -17.20
C ASP A 246 -2.56 -7.93 -16.06
N ASN A 247 -1.25 -7.95 -16.28
CA ASN A 247 -0.30 -8.48 -15.29
C ASN A 247 0.07 -7.47 -14.20
N ALA A 248 0.00 -6.18 -14.48
CA ALA A 248 0.29 -5.14 -13.49
C ALA A 248 -0.77 -5.15 -12.38
N ILE A 249 -0.35 -4.90 -11.15
CA ILE A 249 -1.27 -4.66 -10.04
C ILE A 249 -1.67 -3.18 -10.03
N ILE A 250 -2.96 -2.87 -9.96
CA ILE A 250 -3.45 -1.49 -9.84
C ILE A 250 -4.22 -1.35 -8.54
N GLY A 251 -3.59 -0.69 -7.56
CA GLY A 251 -4.22 -0.32 -6.30
C GLY A 251 -4.67 1.15 -6.30
N THR A 252 -5.59 1.50 -5.41
CA THR A 252 -5.93 2.90 -5.17
C THR A 252 -6.00 3.24 -3.68
N HIS A 253 -5.45 4.40 -3.32
CA HIS A 253 -5.57 5.06 -2.02
C HIS A 253 -6.64 6.15 -2.14
N VAL A 254 -7.90 5.73 -2.25
CA VAL A 254 -9.06 6.62 -2.31
C VAL A 254 -10.13 6.03 -1.42
N ASN A 255 -10.74 6.89 -0.62
CA ASN A 255 -11.94 6.55 0.13
C ASN A 255 -13.08 6.36 -0.87
N ALA A 256 -13.26 5.10 -1.25
CA ALA A 256 -14.23 4.67 -2.23
C ALA A 256 -15.50 4.27 -1.48
N THR A 257 -16.56 5.06 -1.68
CA THR A 257 -17.92 4.57 -1.38
C THR A 257 -18.17 3.29 -2.18
N PRO A 258 -19.13 2.43 -1.78
CA PRO A 258 -19.40 1.18 -2.49
C PRO A 258 -19.65 1.36 -3.99
N LEU A 259 -20.31 2.46 -4.38
CA LEU A 259 -20.54 2.81 -5.78
C LEU A 259 -19.23 3.13 -6.53
N ILE A 260 -18.35 3.93 -5.93
CA ILE A 260 -17.04 4.25 -6.52
C ILE A 260 -16.20 2.98 -6.63
N ALA A 261 -16.19 2.14 -5.59
CA ALA A 261 -15.44 0.90 -5.59
C ALA A 261 -15.93 -0.05 -6.69
N ALA A 262 -17.25 -0.19 -6.89
CA ALA A 262 -17.83 -1.00 -7.95
C ALA A 262 -17.42 -0.52 -9.35
N VAL A 263 -17.56 0.79 -9.63
CA VAL A 263 -17.19 1.39 -10.92
C VAL A 263 -15.70 1.21 -11.21
N LEU A 264 -14.85 1.50 -10.22
CA LEU A 264 -13.40 1.39 -10.37
C LEU A 264 -12.92 -0.06 -10.50
N SER A 265 -13.62 -1.01 -9.86
CA SER A 265 -13.34 -2.45 -10.04
C SER A 265 -13.61 -2.88 -11.47
N LEU A 266 -14.74 -2.45 -12.05
CA LEU A 266 -15.07 -2.73 -13.46
C LEU A 266 -14.07 -2.09 -14.43
N ALA A 267 -13.50 -0.94 -14.07
CA ALA A 267 -12.46 -0.28 -14.85
C ALA A 267 -11.09 -0.95 -14.73
N GLY A 268 -10.91 -1.89 -13.80
CA GLY A 268 -9.69 -2.67 -13.63
C GLY A 268 -8.82 -2.28 -12.42
N ILE A 269 -9.37 -1.65 -11.37
CA ILE A 269 -8.70 -1.62 -10.05
C ILE A 269 -8.73 -3.01 -9.43
N ASP A 270 -7.57 -3.45 -8.93
CA ASP A 270 -7.40 -4.76 -8.29
C ASP A 270 -7.70 -4.72 -6.80
N PHE A 271 -7.27 -3.64 -6.13
CA PHE A 271 -7.56 -3.46 -4.70
C PHE A 271 -7.73 -1.99 -4.29
N PHE A 272 -8.47 -1.81 -3.20
CA PHE A 272 -8.67 -0.54 -2.53
C PHE A 272 -7.94 -0.55 -1.18
N GLN A 273 -7.10 0.44 -0.91
CA GLN A 273 -6.76 0.76 0.46
C GLN A 273 -7.85 1.70 0.98
N THR A 274 -8.64 1.23 1.94
CA THR A 274 -9.82 1.95 2.42
C THR A 274 -9.89 2.00 3.93
N ASP A 275 -10.40 3.12 4.40
CA ASP A 275 -10.83 3.35 5.76
C ASP A 275 -12.33 3.68 5.88
N TYR A 276 -13.08 3.62 4.77
CA TYR A 276 -14.50 3.96 4.69
C TYR A 276 -15.37 3.34 5.81
N PRO A 277 -15.27 2.04 6.16
CA PRO A 277 -16.09 1.49 7.24
C PRO A 277 -15.82 2.12 8.60
N LEU A 278 -14.56 2.51 8.85
CA LEU A 278 -14.19 3.20 10.09
C LEU A 278 -14.68 4.65 10.08
N GLU A 279 -14.77 5.31 8.92
CA GLU A 279 -15.38 6.63 8.79
C GLU A 279 -16.86 6.61 9.15
N LEU A 280 -17.60 5.65 8.59
CA LEU A 280 -19.01 5.45 8.93
C LEU A 280 -19.19 5.20 10.43
N ALA A 281 -18.36 4.32 11.01
CA ALA A 281 -18.42 4.02 12.44
C ALA A 281 -18.12 5.25 13.32
N LEU A 282 -17.16 6.10 12.94
CA LEU A 282 -16.84 7.34 13.67
C LEU A 282 -17.96 8.38 13.56
N ASP A 283 -18.68 8.38 12.44
CA ASP A 283 -19.87 9.19 12.23
C ASP A 283 -21.13 8.61 12.91
N GLY A 284 -21.03 7.44 13.54
CA GLY A 284 -22.16 6.73 14.16
C GLY A 284 -23.19 6.20 13.16
N LYS A 285 -22.75 5.87 11.93
CA LYS A 285 -23.57 5.34 10.83
C LYS A 285 -23.41 3.84 10.65
#